data_AF-A0A1G0FDV8-F1
#
_entry.id   AF-A0A1G0FDV8-F1
#
_cell.length_a   1.000
_cell.length_b   1.000
_cell.length_c   1.000
_cell.angle_alpha   90.00
_cell.angle_beta   90.00
_cell.angle_gamma   90.00
#
_symmetry.space_group_name_H-M   'P 1'
#
loop_
_entity.id
_entity.type
_entity.pdbx_description
1 polymer ?
#
loop_
_entity_poly.entity_id
_entity_poly.type
_entity_poly.pdbx_seq_one_letter_code
_entity_poly.pdbx_strand_id
1 'polypeptide(L)'
;MLSTSIGQVKGIASSIKETQTMPTMLKNWAQERIISTWLWGSLIVYRANMLVLYWFILMPFTIAATADGFWVREISTFRFSSQSPIRHRFGVLISSMTLVSVCVWVVLPIPIPSVVAPLAIVAIGFATWMWLSNMQKRI
;
A
#
# COMPACT_ATOMS: atom_id res chain seq x y z
N MET A 1 -31.70 -26.59 -30.47
CA MET A 1 -31.22 -25.91 -29.24
C MET A 1 -30.86 -26.89 -28.11
N LEU A 2 -31.55 -28.03 -27.96
CA LEU A 2 -31.22 -29.04 -26.93
C LEU A 2 -29.96 -29.89 -27.21
N SER A 3 -29.57 -30.12 -28.47
CA SER A 3 -28.38 -30.92 -28.80
C SER A 3 -27.06 -30.23 -28.43
N THR A 4 -27.01 -28.90 -28.52
CA THR A 4 -25.86 -28.08 -28.16
C THR A 4 -25.58 -28.12 -26.66
N SER A 5 -26.63 -28.12 -25.84
CA SER A 5 -26.54 -28.24 -24.38
C SER A 5 -26.07 -29.64 -23.94
N ILE A 6 -26.52 -30.70 -24.62
CA ILE A 6 -26.07 -32.08 -24.34
C ILE A 6 -24.59 -32.26 -24.70
N GLY A 7 -24.13 -31.63 -25.79
CA GLY A 7 -22.72 -31.60 -26.18
C GLY A 7 -21.83 -30.89 -25.13
N GLN A 8 -22.27 -29.75 -24.60
CA GLN A 8 -21.56 -29.04 -23.53
C GLN A 8 -21.53 -29.83 -22.22
N VAL A 9 -22.63 -30.46 -21.83
CA VAL A 9 -22.68 -31.29 -20.61
C VAL A 9 -21.74 -32.50 -20.73
N LYS A 10 -21.66 -33.10 -21.91
CA LYS A 10 -20.71 -34.21 -22.18
C LYS A 10 -19.25 -33.73 -22.22
N GLY A 11 -19.00 -32.51 -22.70
CA GLY A 11 -17.69 -31.84 -22.66
C GLY A 11 -17.23 -31.50 -21.24
N ILE A 12 -18.15 -31.05 -20.38
CA ILE A 12 -17.90 -30.79 -18.95
C ILE A 12 -17.67 -32.10 -18.20
N ALA A 13 -18.47 -33.14 -18.47
CA ALA A 13 -18.31 -34.45 -17.84
C ALA A 13 -16.98 -35.13 -18.23
N SER A 14 -16.53 -34.98 -19.47
CA SER A 14 -15.25 -35.53 -19.93
C SER A 14 -14.06 -34.77 -19.35
N SER A 15 -14.10 -33.44 -19.29
CA SER A 15 -13.04 -32.63 -18.66
C SER A 15 -12.94 -32.84 -17.14
N ILE A 16 -14.05 -33.06 -16.44
CA ILE A 16 -14.04 -33.46 -15.01
C ILE A 16 -13.41 -34.85 -14.83
N LYS A 17 -13.71 -35.78 -15.73
CA LYS A 17 -13.17 -37.16 -15.70
C LYS A 17 -11.67 -37.19 -16.04
N GLU A 18 -11.24 -36.34 -16.95
CA GLU A 18 -9.83 -36.14 -17.33
C GLU A 18 -9.04 -35.46 -16.20
N THR A 19 -9.68 -34.59 -15.42
CA THR A 19 -9.13 -34.00 -14.19
C THR A 19 -8.91 -35.05 -13.08
N GLN A 20 -9.75 -36.10 -13.01
CA GLN A 20 -9.54 -37.24 -12.10
C GLN A 20 -8.37 -38.14 -12.50
N THR A 21 -7.98 -38.16 -13.77
CA THR A 21 -6.86 -38.97 -14.30
C THR A 21 -5.53 -38.24 -14.35
N MET A 22 -5.46 -36.98 -13.90
CA MET A 22 -4.20 -36.25 -13.84
C MET A 22 -3.23 -36.92 -12.86
N PRO A 23 -1.93 -37.00 -13.19
CA PRO A 23 -0.94 -37.52 -12.27
C PRO A 23 -1.02 -36.76 -10.94
N THR A 24 -1.03 -37.47 -9.82
CA THR A 24 -1.20 -36.90 -8.47
C THR A 24 -0.25 -35.75 -8.19
N MET A 25 0.96 -35.77 -8.77
CA MET A 25 1.92 -34.66 -8.76
C MET A 25 1.37 -33.35 -9.35
N LEU A 26 0.68 -33.40 -10.50
CA LEU A 26 0.18 -32.20 -11.17
C LEU A 26 -1.01 -31.59 -10.42
N LYS A 27 -1.85 -32.44 -9.82
CA LYS A 27 -2.94 -32.00 -8.94
C LYS A 27 -2.40 -31.31 -7.69
N ASN A 28 -1.41 -31.90 -7.02
CA ASN A 28 -0.80 -31.31 -5.83
C ASN A 28 -0.08 -29.99 -6.15
N TRP A 29 0.67 -29.96 -7.27
CA TRP A 29 1.33 -28.73 -7.73
C TRP A 29 0.34 -27.60 -8.01
N ALA A 30 -0.76 -27.87 -8.72
CA ALA A 30 -1.78 -26.87 -9.00
C ALA A 30 -2.46 -26.38 -7.71
N GLN A 31 -2.78 -27.29 -6.81
CA GLN A 31 -3.39 -26.97 -5.52
C GLN A 31 -2.47 -26.09 -4.66
N GLU A 32 -1.17 -26.41 -4.57
CA GLU A 32 -0.19 -25.60 -3.83
C GLU A 32 -0.06 -24.19 -4.40
N ARG A 33 -0.08 -24.04 -5.74
CA ARG A 33 -0.03 -22.72 -6.38
C ARG A 33 -1.27 -21.90 -6.09
N ILE A 34 -2.46 -22.50 -6.15
CA ILE A 34 -3.72 -21.81 -5.84
C ILE A 34 -3.77 -21.38 -4.37
N ILE A 35 -3.36 -22.27 -3.45
CA ILE A 35 -3.33 -21.94 -2.02
C ILE A 35 -2.32 -20.82 -1.75
N SER A 36 -1.12 -20.90 -2.33
CA SER A 36 -0.08 -19.89 -2.13
C SER A 36 -0.48 -18.52 -2.68
N THR A 37 -1.10 -18.45 -3.86
CA THR A 37 -1.55 -17.18 -4.43
C THR A 37 -2.73 -16.61 -3.65
N TRP A 38 -3.63 -17.46 -3.16
CA TRP A 38 -4.74 -17.05 -2.31
C TRP A 38 -4.28 -16.48 -0.97
N LEU A 39 -3.34 -17.15 -0.30
CA LEU A 39 -2.75 -16.68 0.97
C LEU A 39 -2.00 -15.36 0.78
N TRP A 40 -1.27 -15.21 -0.34
CA TRP A 40 -0.58 -13.97 -0.65
C TRP A 40 -1.56 -12.82 -0.93
N GLY A 41 -2.63 -13.09 -1.70
CA GLY A 41 -3.67 -12.12 -1.97
C GLY A 41 -4.40 -11.66 -0.70
N SER A 42 -4.76 -12.59 0.18
CA SER A 42 -5.42 -12.26 1.45
C SER A 42 -4.51 -11.44 2.38
N LEU A 43 -3.20 -11.69 2.38
CA LEU A 43 -2.21 -10.89 3.11
C LEU A 43 -2.16 -9.43 2.61
N ILE A 44 -2.17 -9.22 1.29
CA ILE A 44 -2.19 -7.88 0.69
C ILE A 44 -3.46 -7.14 1.10
N VAL A 45 -4.61 -7.78 1.00
CA VAL A 45 -5.91 -7.20 1.39
C VAL A 45 -5.93 -6.84 2.88
N TYR A 46 -5.39 -7.70 3.73
CA TYR A 46 -5.24 -7.43 5.16
C TYR A 46 -4.41 -6.16 5.42
N ARG A 47 -3.24 -6.03 4.77
CA ARG A 47 -2.38 -4.85 4.92
C ARG A 47 -3.00 -3.57 4.37
N ALA A 48 -3.73 -3.65 3.26
CA ALA A 48 -4.45 -2.52 2.70
C ALA A 48 -5.54 -2.02 3.66
N ASN A 49 -6.36 -2.92 4.19
CA ASN A 49 -7.37 -2.57 5.20
C ASN A 49 -6.74 -1.99 6.47
N MET A 50 -5.57 -2.52 6.87
CA MET A 50 -4.83 -1.98 8.00
C MET A 50 -4.38 -0.53 7.74
N LEU A 51 -3.81 -0.23 6.57
CA LEU A 51 -3.44 1.16 6.21
C LEU A 51 -4.65 2.08 6.25
N VAL A 52 -5.82 1.64 5.75
CA VAL A 52 -7.06 2.42 5.79
C VAL A 52 -7.50 2.67 7.24
N LEU A 53 -7.51 1.65 8.09
CA LEU A 53 -7.88 1.77 9.50
C LEU A 53 -6.99 2.78 10.23
N TYR A 54 -5.67 2.63 10.13
CA TYR A 54 -4.73 3.53 10.79
C TYR A 54 -4.74 4.93 10.18
N TRP A 55 -5.02 5.06 8.89
CA TRP A 55 -5.20 6.35 8.25
C TRP A 55 -6.34 7.11 8.92
N PHE A 56 -7.51 6.50 9.12
CA PHE A 56 -8.62 7.17 9.80
C PHE A 56 -8.29 7.55 11.25
N ILE A 57 -7.56 6.70 11.97
CA ILE A 57 -7.15 6.97 13.35
C ILE A 57 -6.15 8.13 13.43
N LEU A 58 -5.17 8.18 12.51
CA LEU A 58 -4.07 9.15 12.51
C LEU A 58 -4.32 10.36 11.61
N MET A 59 -5.42 10.41 10.87
CA MET A 59 -5.79 11.53 10.01
C MET A 59 -5.88 12.86 10.79
N PRO A 60 -6.44 12.93 12.02
CA PRO A 60 -6.40 14.17 12.79
C PRO A 60 -4.97 14.65 13.08
N PHE A 61 -4.03 13.72 13.32
CA PHE A 61 -2.62 14.04 13.54
C PHE A 61 -1.96 14.60 12.28
N THR A 62 -2.20 14.00 11.11
CA THR A 62 -1.63 14.50 9.85
C THR A 62 -2.18 15.88 9.49
N ILE A 63 -3.47 16.14 9.78
CA ILE A 63 -4.07 17.48 9.64
C ILE A 63 -3.38 18.49 10.56
N ALA A 64 -3.21 18.15 11.85
CA ALA A 64 -2.56 19.02 12.83
C ALA A 64 -1.12 19.35 12.42
N ALA A 65 -0.35 18.34 11.99
CA ALA A 65 1.01 18.53 11.47
C ALA A 65 1.03 19.42 10.22
N THR A 66 0.07 19.24 9.32
CA THR A 66 0.00 20.08 8.10
C THR A 66 -0.36 21.53 8.43
N ALA A 67 -1.31 21.74 9.34
CA ALA A 67 -1.70 23.07 9.79
C ALA A 67 -0.54 23.80 10.48
N ASP A 68 0.19 23.12 11.38
CA ASP A 68 1.38 23.69 12.02
C ASP A 68 2.45 24.08 10.98
N GLY A 69 2.70 23.21 9.99
CA GLY A 69 3.64 23.50 8.91
C GLY A 69 3.24 24.74 8.09
N PHE A 70 1.93 24.96 7.90
CA PHE A 70 1.38 26.12 7.21
C PHE A 70 1.62 27.41 8.01
N TRP A 71 1.31 27.41 9.30
CA TRP A 71 1.54 28.57 10.17
C TRP A 71 3.02 28.90 10.30
N VAL A 72 3.88 27.88 10.42
CA VAL A 72 5.34 28.06 10.45
C VAL A 72 5.83 28.73 9.16
N ARG A 73 5.31 28.32 8.00
CA ARG A 73 5.60 28.98 6.72
C ARG A 73 5.17 30.45 6.75
N GLU A 74 3.95 30.73 7.19
CA GLU A 74 3.40 32.10 7.24
C GLU A 74 4.25 33.03 8.13
N ILE A 75 4.57 32.59 9.35
CA ILE A 75 5.46 33.33 10.27
C ILE A 75 6.84 33.55 9.66
N SER A 76 7.36 32.55 8.96
CA SER A 76 8.69 32.64 8.34
C SER A 76 8.75 33.67 7.21
N THR A 77 7.64 33.94 6.52
CA THR A 77 7.55 34.93 5.44
C THR A 77 7.90 36.32 5.94
N PHE A 78 7.45 36.67 7.15
CA PHE A 78 7.74 37.95 7.81
C PHE A 78 9.17 38.05 8.39
N ARG A 79 9.92 36.94 8.44
CA ARG A 79 11.33 36.95 8.87
C ARG A 79 12.24 37.22 7.67
N PHE A 80 13.27 38.05 7.84
CA PHE A 80 14.30 38.28 6.81
C PHE A 80 15.29 37.11 6.61
N SER A 81 15.00 35.94 7.18
CA SER A 81 15.81 34.72 6.99
C SER A 81 15.49 34.04 5.66
N SER A 82 16.53 33.56 4.97
CA SER A 82 16.39 32.67 3.83
C SER A 82 15.89 31.29 4.27
N GLN A 83 14.93 30.73 3.52
CA GLN A 83 14.50 29.34 3.69
C GLN A 83 15.56 28.38 3.16
N SER A 84 15.81 27.27 3.87
CA SER A 84 16.84 26.30 3.47
C SER A 84 16.30 25.35 2.38
N PRO A 85 16.85 25.37 1.15
CA PRO A 85 16.40 24.48 0.07
C PRO A 85 16.67 23.01 0.37
N ILE A 86 17.67 22.73 1.20
CA ILE A 86 18.04 21.38 1.63
C ILE A 86 16.94 20.75 2.48
N ARG A 87 16.34 21.49 3.42
CA ARG A 87 15.26 20.97 4.28
C ARG A 87 14.01 20.62 3.48
N HIS A 88 13.67 21.44 2.49
CA HIS A 88 12.58 21.15 1.56
C HIS A 88 12.82 19.86 0.76
N ARG A 89 14.03 19.66 0.23
CA ARG A 89 14.40 18.43 -0.49
C ARG A 89 14.34 17.19 0.42
N PHE A 90 14.74 17.31 1.68
CA PHE A 90 14.62 16.22 2.64
C PHE A 90 13.15 15.83 2.89
N GLY A 91 12.22 16.79 2.98
CA GLY A 91 10.79 16.47 3.08
C GLY A 91 10.28 15.62 1.91
N VAL A 92 10.67 15.96 0.68
CA VAL A 92 10.32 15.19 -0.54
C VAL A 92 10.98 13.81 -0.57
N LEU A 93 12.24 13.72 -0.12
CA LEU A 93 12.97 12.45 -0.09
C LEU A 93 12.37 11.49 0.93
N ILE A 94 12.04 11.99 2.13
CA ILE A 94 11.42 11.18 3.19
C ILE A 94 10.03 10.70 2.76
N SER A 95 9.22 11.55 2.12
CA SER A 95 7.89 11.14 1.61
C SER A 95 8.01 10.08 0.50
N SER A 96 8.99 10.22 -0.40
CA SER A 96 9.23 9.25 -1.46
C SER A 96 9.72 7.90 -0.90
N MET A 97 10.68 7.92 0.04
CA MET A 97 11.20 6.71 0.66
C MET A 97 10.15 5.98 1.50
N THR A 98 9.29 6.72 2.22
CA THR A 98 8.17 6.11 2.97
C THR A 98 7.17 5.45 2.05
N LEU A 99 6.81 6.07 0.92
CA LEU A 99 5.89 5.49 -0.06
C LEU A 99 6.46 4.18 -0.65
N VAL A 100 7.73 4.20 -1.09
CA VAL A 100 8.39 2.98 -1.60
C VAL A 100 8.45 1.89 -0.52
N SER A 101 8.78 2.26 0.72
CA SER A 101 8.84 1.31 1.84
C SER A 101 7.48 0.67 2.13
N VAL A 102 6.38 1.44 2.05
CA VAL A 102 5.01 0.92 2.21
C VAL A 102 4.66 -0.01 1.06
N CYS A 103 4.96 0.35 -0.19
CA CYS A 103 4.73 -0.53 -1.34
C CYS A 103 5.46 -1.86 -1.21
N VAL A 104 6.74 -1.82 -0.85
CA VAL A 104 7.55 -3.02 -0.58
C VAL A 104 6.92 -3.83 0.56
N TRP A 105 6.57 -3.18 1.68
CA TRP A 105 5.96 -3.84 2.83
C TRP A 105 4.63 -4.52 2.49
N VAL A 106 3.78 -3.93 1.65
CA VAL A 106 2.49 -4.53 1.26
C VAL A 106 2.70 -5.84 0.48
N VAL A 107 3.66 -5.86 -0.45
CA VAL A 107 3.90 -6.98 -1.37
C VAL A 107 4.68 -8.13 -0.72
N LEU A 108 5.52 -7.83 0.26
CA LEU A 108 6.49 -8.78 0.82
C LEU A 108 5.80 -9.92 1.59
N PRO A 109 5.99 -11.21 1.22
CA PRO A 109 5.35 -12.36 1.89
C PRO A 109 6.03 -12.74 3.22
N ILE A 110 6.44 -11.76 4.03
CA ILE A 110 7.01 -11.98 5.37
C ILE A 110 6.04 -11.45 6.42
N PRO A 111 5.83 -12.15 7.55
CA PRO A 111 5.03 -11.64 8.67
C PRO A 111 5.77 -10.49 9.39
N ILE A 112 5.74 -9.31 8.78
CA ILE A 112 6.29 -8.09 9.38
C ILE A 112 5.28 -7.53 10.39
N PRO A 113 5.72 -7.06 11.56
CA PRO A 113 4.84 -6.49 12.58
C PRO A 113 3.90 -5.42 12.03
N SER A 114 2.71 -5.39 12.63
CA SER A 114 1.62 -4.49 12.25
C SER A 114 1.95 -3.01 12.54
N VAL A 115 2.97 -2.74 13.36
CA VAL A 115 3.49 -1.40 13.73
C VAL A 115 3.99 -0.57 12.54
N VAL A 116 4.27 -1.19 11.38
CA VAL A 116 4.75 -0.46 10.19
C VAL A 116 3.72 0.52 9.65
N ALA A 117 2.42 0.17 9.68
CA ALA A 117 1.36 1.02 9.18
C ALA A 117 1.25 2.37 9.92
N PRO A 118 1.13 2.43 11.26
CA PRO A 118 1.09 3.69 11.98
C PRO A 118 2.38 4.50 11.84
N LEU A 119 3.54 3.84 11.83
CA LEU A 119 4.84 4.51 11.69
C LEU A 119 4.94 5.22 10.33
N ALA A 120 4.52 4.54 9.25
CA ALA A 120 4.51 5.13 7.92
C ALA A 120 3.62 6.39 7.83
N ILE A 121 2.45 6.37 8.48
CA ILE A 121 1.53 7.51 8.47
C ILE A 121 2.10 8.69 9.26
N VAL A 122 2.70 8.44 10.43
CA VAL A 122 3.39 9.48 11.21
C VAL A 122 4.57 10.06 10.43
N ALA A 123 5.36 9.22 9.77
CA ALA A 123 6.49 9.65 8.96
C ALA A 123 6.05 10.50 7.76
N ILE A 124 4.92 10.17 7.12
CA ILE A 124 4.31 11.01 6.06
C ILE A 124 3.84 12.35 6.64
N GLY A 125 3.19 12.36 7.81
CA GLY A 125 2.79 13.60 8.48
C GLY A 125 3.97 14.52 8.77
N PHE A 126 5.06 13.96 9.31
CA PHE A 126 6.30 14.68 9.56
C PHE A 126 6.98 15.17 8.28
N ALA A 127 7.04 14.34 7.24
CA ALA A 127 7.59 14.72 5.94
C ALA A 127 6.81 15.87 5.30
N THR A 128 5.48 15.83 5.42
CA THR A 128 4.58 16.89 4.94
C THR A 128 4.82 18.20 5.69
N TRP A 129 4.93 18.16 7.02
CA TRP A 129 5.28 19.33 7.83
C TRP A 129 6.64 19.92 7.43
N MET A 130 7.67 19.08 7.28
CA MET A 130 9.01 19.50 6.90
C MET A 130 9.04 20.12 5.49
N TRP A 131 8.27 19.56 4.57
CA TRP A 131 8.12 20.09 3.22
C TRP A 131 7.42 21.46 3.24
N LEU A 132 6.27 21.56 3.91
CA LEU A 132 5.40 22.73 3.87
C LEU A 132 6.03 23.94 4.60
N SER A 133 6.66 23.70 5.76
CA SER A 133 7.34 24.72 6.56
C SER A 133 8.54 25.37 5.86
N ASN A 134 9.17 24.68 4.91
CA ASN A 134 10.36 25.13 4.20
C ASN A 134 10.08 25.50 2.73
N MET A 135 8.82 25.63 2.32
CA MET A 135 8.50 26.11 0.98
C MET A 135 9.07 27.50 0.73
N GLN A 136 9.52 27.74 -0.50
CA GLN A 136 10.09 29.03 -0.89
C GLN A 136 9.04 30.13 -0.82
N LYS A 137 9.45 31.30 -0.33
CA LYS A 137 8.61 32.49 -0.13
C LYS A 137 8.10 33.15 -1.43
N ARG A 138 8.46 32.62 -2.60
CA ARG A 138 8.21 33.25 -3.91
C ARG A 138 6.83 32.91 -4.52
N ILE A 139 5.93 32.30 -3.74
CA ILE A 139 4.57 31.93 -4.14
C ILE A 139 3.57 32.56 -3.19
#